data_AF-A0A7K2E4N2-F1
#
_entry.id   AF-A0A7K2E4N2-F1
#
_cell.length_a   1.000
_cell.length_b   1.000
_cell.length_c   1.000
_cell.angle_alpha   90.00
_cell.angle_beta   90.00
_cell.angle_gamma   90.00
#
_symmetry.space_group_name_H-M   'P 1'
#
loop_
_entity.id
_entity.type
_entity.pdbx_description
1 polymer ?
#
loop_
_entity_poly.entity_id
_entity_poly.type
_entity_poly.pdbx_seq_one_letter_code
_entity_poly.pdbx_strand_id
1 'polypeptide(L)'
;MLDTDLVNRTLAVAMRTGADFAEIFAEDRRSSSAILDDGRVEEVVSGRDRGAGIRVVAGDTTGFAHTADLSESGLASAAGAAAAAARRGGGGTRTVAVSAVRTPRRLEVRIPPEEVPKDRKVALLTAADAAARSAGGAITQVSARYGDGRRRILVADSDGLFTSDDQVRTLFSVSCVATGDTGMQTGRESAGRTVGFELFDLYDVEEMARRASQRALTKLTARPAPSGEMPVVVGPGGGGVLFHEACGHGLEADLVAKSAS
;
A
#
# COMPACT_ATOMS: atom_id res chain seq x y z
N MET A 1 -3.45 -16.26 12.95
CA MET A 1 -2.49 -16.29 11.81
C MET A 1 -1.31 -17.17 12.18
N LEU A 2 -0.70 -16.89 13.31
CA LEU A 2 0.17 -17.76 14.08
C LEU A 2 -0.39 -17.80 15.51
N ASP A 3 -0.22 -18.89 16.24
CA ASP A 3 -0.52 -18.95 17.67
C ASP A 3 0.65 -18.41 18.50
N THR A 4 0.37 -18.12 19.77
CA THR A 4 1.32 -17.50 20.70
C THR A 4 2.51 -18.41 21.00
N ASP A 5 2.31 -19.72 21.09
CA ASP A 5 3.38 -20.66 21.43
C ASP A 5 4.40 -20.76 20.28
N LEU A 6 3.90 -20.83 19.04
CA LEU A 6 4.73 -20.82 17.83
C LEU A 6 5.52 -19.52 17.68
N VAL A 7 4.89 -18.38 17.98
CA VAL A 7 5.55 -17.07 18.00
C VAL A 7 6.66 -17.02 19.05
N ASN A 8 6.38 -17.47 20.29
CA ASN A 8 7.38 -17.50 21.36
C ASN A 8 8.59 -18.39 20.98
N ARG A 9 8.35 -19.59 20.43
CA ARG A 9 9.44 -20.47 19.97
C ARG A 9 10.27 -19.85 18.84
N THR A 10 9.61 -19.18 17.90
CA THR A 10 10.29 -18.53 16.77
C THR A 10 11.13 -17.34 17.22
N LEU A 11 10.61 -16.49 18.12
CA LEU A 11 11.36 -15.38 18.71
C LEU A 11 12.54 -15.89 19.56
N ALA A 12 12.37 -17.00 20.28
CA ALA A 12 13.48 -17.62 21.03
C ALA A 12 14.62 -18.06 20.10
N VAL A 13 14.31 -18.60 18.91
CA VAL A 13 15.33 -18.93 17.90
C VAL A 13 16.03 -17.66 17.39
N ALA A 14 15.27 -16.61 17.10
CA ALA A 14 15.79 -15.33 16.61
C ALA A 14 16.72 -14.64 17.62
N MET A 15 16.41 -14.75 18.92
CA MET A 15 17.16 -14.12 20.01
C MET A 15 18.38 -14.93 20.49
N ARG A 16 18.57 -16.17 20.02
CA ARG A 16 19.61 -17.09 20.52
C ARG A 16 21.05 -16.58 20.33
N THR A 17 21.27 -15.64 19.43
CA THR A 17 22.58 -15.02 19.18
C THR A 17 22.85 -13.80 20.06
N GLY A 18 22.05 -13.56 21.10
CA GLY A 18 22.19 -12.39 21.98
C GLY A 18 21.80 -11.08 21.32
N ALA A 19 20.82 -11.11 20.41
CA ALA A 19 20.28 -9.91 19.77
C ALA A 19 19.58 -8.99 20.80
N ASP A 20 19.51 -7.69 20.49
CA ASP A 20 18.84 -6.70 21.32
C ASP A 20 17.32 -6.74 21.12
N PHE A 21 16.89 -7.02 19.88
CA PHE A 21 15.49 -7.04 19.48
C PHE A 21 15.23 -8.06 18.37
N ALA A 22 14.05 -8.68 18.39
CA ALA A 22 13.54 -9.47 17.28
C ALA A 22 12.04 -9.24 17.09
N GLU A 23 11.59 -9.29 15.84
CA GLU A 23 10.18 -9.11 15.46
C GLU A 23 9.78 -10.15 14.41
N ILE A 24 8.56 -10.64 14.53
CA ILE A 24 7.86 -11.42 13.53
C ILE A 24 6.74 -10.56 12.96
N PHE A 25 6.76 -10.36 11.65
CA PHE A 25 5.69 -9.73 10.88
C PHE A 25 5.04 -10.78 9.99
N ALA A 26 3.85 -11.28 10.34
CA ALA A 26 3.10 -12.23 9.52
C ALA A 26 1.96 -11.53 8.77
N GLU A 27 1.76 -11.92 7.51
CA GLU A 27 0.73 -11.36 6.63
C GLU A 27 -0.07 -12.46 5.92
N ASP A 28 -1.37 -12.21 5.75
CA ASP A 28 -2.28 -12.94 4.86
C ASP A 28 -3.13 -11.91 4.12
N ARG A 29 -2.83 -11.74 2.84
CA ARG A 29 -3.41 -10.72 1.98
C ARG A 29 -4.19 -11.39 0.86
N ARG A 30 -5.44 -10.97 0.69
CA ARG A 30 -6.22 -11.25 -0.52
C ARG A 30 -6.38 -9.95 -1.29
N SER A 31 -6.25 -10.01 -2.61
CA SER A 31 -6.47 -8.83 -3.45
C SER A 31 -7.18 -9.21 -4.73
N SER A 32 -7.93 -8.25 -5.27
CA SER A 32 -8.48 -8.31 -6.62
C SER A 32 -8.19 -7.01 -7.34
N SER A 33 -7.85 -7.09 -8.61
CA SER A 33 -7.68 -5.93 -9.48
C SER A 33 -8.33 -6.18 -10.83
N ALA A 34 -8.82 -5.10 -11.43
CA ALA A 34 -9.25 -5.10 -12.81
C ALA A 34 -8.69 -3.86 -13.51
N ILE A 35 -8.22 -4.05 -14.73
CA ILE A 35 -7.63 -2.99 -15.56
C ILE A 35 -8.40 -2.96 -16.89
N LEU A 36 -8.82 -1.76 -17.26
CA LEU A 36 -9.32 -1.45 -18.58
C LEU A 36 -8.31 -0.54 -19.27
N ASP A 37 -8.00 -0.87 -20.51
CA ASP A 37 -7.23 -0.03 -21.40
C ASP A 37 -7.90 0.00 -22.77
N ASP A 38 -8.05 1.20 -23.32
CA ASP A 38 -8.63 1.46 -24.64
C ASP A 38 -9.93 0.69 -24.97
N GLY A 39 -10.91 0.79 -24.05
CA GLY A 39 -12.25 0.22 -24.19
C GLY A 39 -12.32 -1.29 -23.97
N ARG A 40 -11.20 -1.93 -23.60
CA ARG A 40 -11.11 -3.37 -23.36
C ARG A 40 -10.62 -3.64 -21.95
N VAL A 41 -11.23 -4.63 -21.32
CA VAL A 41 -10.75 -5.14 -20.04
C VAL A 41 -9.56 -6.05 -20.33
N GLU A 42 -8.36 -5.57 -20.00
CA GLU A 42 -7.11 -6.28 -20.26
C GLU A 42 -6.81 -7.30 -19.15
N GLU A 43 -7.18 -6.99 -17.91
CA GLU A 43 -6.82 -7.82 -16.77
C GLU A 43 -7.96 -7.88 -15.74
N VAL A 44 -8.26 -9.09 -15.24
CA VAL A 44 -9.05 -9.31 -14.03
C VAL A 44 -8.38 -10.39 -13.20
N VAL A 45 -7.61 -9.97 -12.20
CA VAL A 45 -6.79 -10.87 -11.38
C VAL A 45 -7.31 -10.86 -9.94
N SER A 46 -7.20 -12.03 -9.31
CA SER A 46 -7.38 -12.19 -7.87
C SER A 46 -6.25 -13.05 -7.34
N GLY A 47 -5.65 -12.64 -6.22
CA GLY A 47 -4.49 -13.29 -5.64
C GLY A 47 -4.62 -13.42 -4.13
N ARG A 48 -3.81 -14.32 -3.57
CA ARG A 48 -3.62 -14.43 -2.13
C ARG A 48 -2.16 -14.67 -1.84
N ASP A 49 -1.57 -13.78 -1.07
CA ASP A 49 -0.20 -13.86 -0.59
C ASP A 49 -0.22 -14.14 0.91
N ARG A 50 0.65 -15.03 1.37
CA ARG A 50 0.79 -15.34 2.78
C ARG A 50 2.24 -15.65 3.12
N GLY A 51 2.73 -15.10 4.22
CA GLY A 51 4.09 -15.31 4.67
C GLY A 51 4.41 -14.56 5.96
N ALA A 52 5.66 -14.69 6.40
CA ALA A 52 6.19 -13.96 7.53
C ALA A 52 7.59 -13.44 7.24
N GLY A 53 7.87 -12.21 7.68
CA GLY A 53 9.20 -11.63 7.79
C GLY A 53 9.67 -11.71 9.24
N ILE A 54 10.95 -11.98 9.44
CA ILE A 54 11.59 -12.01 10.75
C ILE A 54 12.77 -11.05 10.71
N ARG A 55 12.75 -10.09 11.61
CA ARG A 55 13.77 -9.06 11.77
C ARG A 55 14.49 -9.27 13.09
N VAL A 56 15.82 -9.18 13.08
CA VAL A 56 16.68 -9.30 14.27
C VAL A 56 17.66 -8.13 14.28
N VAL A 57 17.79 -7.45 15.42
CA VAL A 57 18.63 -6.27 15.58
C VAL A 57 19.67 -6.53 16.66
N ALA A 58 20.94 -6.22 16.37
CA ALA A 58 22.05 -6.28 17.30
C ALA A 58 22.97 -5.07 17.07
N GLY A 59 22.98 -4.13 18.01
CA GLY A 59 23.54 -2.78 17.82
C GLY A 59 22.98 -2.14 16.55
N ASP A 60 23.87 -1.66 15.68
CA ASP A 60 23.48 -1.04 14.41
C ASP A 60 23.27 -2.04 13.26
N THR A 61 23.35 -3.36 13.51
CA THR A 61 23.11 -4.38 12.47
C THR A 61 21.68 -4.87 12.53
N THR A 62 21.01 -4.90 11.38
CA THR A 62 19.73 -5.57 11.19
C THR A 62 19.89 -6.78 10.29
N GLY A 63 19.53 -7.97 10.79
CA GLY A 63 19.33 -9.18 10.01
C GLY A 63 17.86 -9.36 9.67
N PHE A 64 17.58 -9.79 8.44
CA PHE A 64 16.20 -10.01 7.98
C PHE A 64 16.11 -11.26 7.12
N ALA A 65 15.05 -12.04 7.32
CA ALA A 65 14.69 -13.16 6.48
C ALA A 65 13.17 -13.25 6.36
N HIS A 66 12.66 -13.93 5.33
CA HIS A 66 11.23 -14.11 5.12
C HIS A 66 10.93 -15.53 4.63
N THR A 67 9.69 -15.97 4.82
CA THR A 67 9.21 -17.29 4.40
C THR A 67 7.72 -17.26 4.04
N ALA A 68 7.32 -18.05 3.05
CA ALA A 68 5.92 -18.37 2.78
C ALA A 68 5.45 -19.62 3.56
N ASP A 69 6.39 -20.43 4.06
CA ASP A 69 6.11 -21.56 4.94
C ASP A 69 5.97 -21.08 6.39
N LEU A 70 4.72 -21.03 6.85
CA LEU A 70 4.35 -20.63 8.21
C LEU A 70 4.30 -21.80 9.20
N SER A 71 4.84 -22.96 8.82
CA SER A 71 5.10 -24.03 9.76
C SER A 71 6.20 -23.66 10.76
N GLU A 72 6.31 -24.43 11.83
CA GLU A 72 7.39 -24.27 12.81
C GLU A 72 8.78 -24.38 12.18
N SER A 73 8.98 -25.32 11.25
CA SER A 73 10.25 -25.47 10.55
C SER A 73 10.57 -24.27 9.66
N GLY A 74 9.59 -23.77 8.91
CA GLY A 74 9.77 -22.62 8.02
C GLY A 74 10.12 -21.35 8.78
N LEU A 75 9.40 -21.08 9.87
CA LEU A 75 9.64 -19.94 10.75
C LEU A 75 10.96 -20.05 11.50
N ALA A 76 11.30 -21.22 12.04
CA ALA A 76 12.58 -21.44 12.71
C ALA A 76 13.78 -21.27 11.76
N SER A 77 13.64 -21.73 10.51
CA SER A 77 14.66 -21.55 9.47
C SER A 77 14.89 -20.08 9.15
N ALA A 78 13.82 -19.32 8.90
CA ALA A 78 13.89 -17.88 8.67
C ALA A 78 14.47 -17.13 9.89
N ALA A 79 14.04 -17.49 11.10
CA ALA A 79 14.55 -16.89 12.33
C ALA A 79 16.06 -17.13 12.50
N GLY A 80 16.52 -18.36 12.23
CA GLY A 80 17.93 -18.71 12.27
C GLY A 80 18.75 -17.92 11.24
N ALA A 81 18.24 -17.75 10.02
CA ALA A 81 18.88 -16.97 8.98
C ALA A 81 18.99 -15.48 9.35
N ALA A 82 17.91 -14.88 9.87
CA ALA A 82 17.91 -13.49 10.32
C ALA A 82 18.89 -13.27 11.50
N ALA A 83 18.90 -14.19 12.48
CA ALA A 83 19.83 -14.14 13.61
C ALA A 83 21.30 -14.27 13.17
N ALA A 84 21.58 -15.16 12.21
CA ALA A 84 22.92 -15.31 11.64
C ALA A 84 23.39 -14.03 10.93
N ALA A 85 22.50 -13.37 10.19
CA ALA A 85 22.80 -12.11 9.49
C ALA A 85 23.03 -10.92 10.45
N ALA A 86 22.38 -10.92 11.62
CA ALA A 86 22.55 -9.87 12.62
C ALA A 86 23.78 -10.05 13.54
N ARG A 87 24.44 -11.21 13.49
CA ARG A 87 25.43 -11.64 14.49
C ARG A 87 26.64 -10.70 14.60
N ARG A 88 26.83 -10.08 15.77
CA ARG A 88 28.05 -9.30 16.12
C ARG A 88 29.05 -9.99 17.07
N GLY A 89 28.79 -11.25 17.45
CA GLY A 89 29.63 -11.98 18.42
C GLY A 89 29.22 -11.65 19.87
N GLY A 90 29.16 -12.69 20.71
CA GLY A 90 28.48 -12.67 22.01
C GLY A 90 27.38 -13.72 22.04
N GLY A 91 27.27 -14.45 23.15
CA GLY A 91 26.22 -15.46 23.37
C GLY A 91 25.34 -15.04 24.53
N GLY A 92 24.03 -15.25 24.39
CA GLY A 92 23.06 -14.94 25.43
C GLY A 92 21.68 -15.43 25.02
N THR A 93 20.90 -15.93 25.98
CA THR A 93 19.50 -16.31 25.77
C THR A 93 18.63 -15.36 26.57
N ARG A 94 17.77 -14.58 25.91
CA ARG A 94 16.72 -13.79 26.56
C ARG A 94 15.43 -14.58 26.56
N THR A 95 14.76 -14.67 27.70
CA THR A 95 13.41 -15.24 27.76
C THR A 95 12.47 -14.26 27.07
N VAL A 96 11.77 -14.74 26.04
CA VAL A 96 10.75 -13.97 25.33
C VAL A 96 9.39 -14.50 25.76
N ALA A 97 8.51 -13.59 26.15
CA ALA A 97 7.12 -13.90 26.47
C ALA A 97 6.25 -12.78 25.93
N VAL A 98 5.50 -13.08 24.88
CA VAL A 98 4.59 -12.10 24.28
C VAL A 98 3.24 -12.08 24.97
N SER A 99 2.61 -10.91 24.97
CA SER A 99 1.32 -10.66 25.58
C SER A 99 0.41 -9.93 24.59
N ALA A 100 -0.86 -10.32 24.57
CA ALA A 100 -1.82 -9.77 23.62
C ALA A 100 -2.13 -8.30 23.95
N VAL A 101 -1.85 -7.40 23.00
CA VAL A 101 -2.22 -5.98 23.09
C VAL A 101 -3.37 -5.72 22.11
N ARG A 102 -4.52 -5.31 22.66
CA ARG A 102 -5.70 -4.95 21.88
C ARG A 102 -5.64 -3.50 21.43
N THR A 103 -5.56 -3.30 20.12
CA THR A 103 -5.77 -2.00 19.47
C THR A 103 -7.24 -1.86 19.06
N PRO A 104 -7.89 -0.70 19.31
CA PRO A 104 -9.26 -0.48 18.86
C PRO A 104 -9.34 -0.53 17.33
N ARG A 105 -10.27 -1.34 16.79
CA ARG A 105 -10.57 -1.33 15.37
C ARG A 105 -11.31 -0.04 15.02
N ARG A 106 -10.67 0.83 14.23
CA ARG A 106 -11.20 2.18 13.96
C ARG A 106 -12.17 2.27 12.78
N LEU A 107 -12.23 1.25 11.92
CA LEU A 107 -12.97 1.33 10.66
C LEU A 107 -13.82 0.07 10.45
N GLU A 108 -15.11 0.28 10.28
CA GLU A 108 -16.08 -0.74 9.92
C GLU A 108 -16.17 -0.84 8.39
N VAL A 109 -16.11 -2.07 7.88
CA VAL A 109 -16.26 -2.38 6.45
C VAL A 109 -17.71 -2.79 6.22
N ARG A 110 -18.46 -1.98 5.48
CA ARG A 110 -19.90 -2.23 5.26
C ARG A 110 -20.13 -3.23 4.13
N ILE A 111 -19.34 -3.14 3.06
CA ILE A 111 -19.46 -4.01 1.88
C ILE A 111 -18.10 -4.65 1.62
N PRO A 112 -17.84 -5.87 2.14
CA PRO A 112 -16.60 -6.58 1.91
C PRO A 112 -16.31 -6.75 0.41
N PRO A 113 -15.16 -6.26 -0.12
CA PRO A 113 -14.87 -6.35 -1.55
C PRO A 113 -14.79 -7.80 -2.07
N GLU A 114 -14.48 -8.78 -1.20
CA GLU A 114 -14.45 -10.20 -1.54
C GLU A 114 -15.84 -10.78 -1.87
N GLU A 115 -16.92 -10.16 -1.38
CA GLU A 115 -18.31 -10.60 -1.63
C GLU A 115 -18.91 -9.94 -2.88
N VAL A 116 -18.21 -8.95 -3.47
CA VAL A 116 -18.69 -8.23 -4.65
C VAL A 116 -18.34 -8.99 -5.93
N PRO A 117 -19.35 -9.31 -6.77
CA PRO A 117 -19.14 -9.95 -8.06
C PRO A 117 -18.16 -9.20 -8.99
N LYS A 118 -17.38 -9.93 -9.77
CA LYS A 118 -16.33 -9.36 -10.65
C LYS A 118 -16.92 -8.47 -11.76
N ASP A 119 -18.09 -8.83 -12.28
CA ASP A 119 -18.82 -8.04 -13.29
C ASP A 119 -19.19 -6.64 -12.76
N ARG A 120 -19.60 -6.52 -11.49
CA ARG A 120 -19.82 -5.21 -10.86
C ARG A 120 -18.55 -4.36 -10.79
N LYS A 121 -17.40 -4.97 -10.53
CA LYS A 121 -16.09 -4.27 -10.51
C LYS A 121 -15.68 -3.81 -11.91
N VAL A 122 -15.90 -4.67 -12.92
CA VAL A 122 -15.66 -4.35 -14.33
C VAL A 122 -16.59 -3.25 -14.83
N ALA A 123 -17.86 -3.26 -14.42
CA ALA A 123 -18.83 -2.24 -14.81
C ALA A 123 -18.40 -0.80 -14.41
N LEU A 124 -17.67 -0.65 -13.31
CA LEU A 124 -17.08 0.64 -12.92
C LEU A 124 -16.06 1.15 -13.94
N LEU A 125 -15.26 0.24 -14.50
CA LEU A 125 -14.23 0.58 -15.48
C LEU A 125 -14.88 1.00 -16.80
N THR A 126 -15.86 0.24 -17.28
CA THR A 126 -16.56 0.54 -18.53
C THR A 126 -17.38 1.82 -18.45
N ALA A 127 -18.01 2.09 -17.31
CA ALA A 127 -18.71 3.35 -17.07
C ALA A 127 -17.74 4.55 -17.12
N ALA A 128 -16.57 4.43 -16.49
CA ALA A 128 -15.55 5.47 -16.52
C ALA A 128 -14.95 5.70 -17.92
N ASP A 129 -14.69 4.63 -18.69
CA ASP A 129 -14.22 4.73 -20.07
C ASP A 129 -15.23 5.48 -20.95
N ALA A 130 -16.51 5.08 -20.90
CA ALA A 130 -17.57 5.74 -21.65
C ALA A 130 -17.72 7.22 -21.26
N ALA A 131 -17.71 7.52 -19.96
CA ALA A 131 -17.80 8.89 -19.46
C ALA A 131 -16.62 9.76 -19.89
N ALA A 132 -15.38 9.25 -19.82
CA ALA A 132 -14.20 9.98 -20.28
C ALA A 132 -14.24 10.28 -21.79
N ARG A 133 -14.61 9.30 -22.61
CA ARG A 133 -14.68 9.46 -24.07
C ARG A 133 -15.80 10.40 -24.51
N SER A 134 -16.86 10.54 -23.71
CA SER A 134 -17.95 11.48 -23.97
C SER A 134 -17.50 12.96 -23.94
N ALA A 135 -16.32 13.26 -23.38
CA ALA A 135 -15.76 14.62 -23.32
C ALA A 135 -15.30 15.16 -24.70
N GLY A 136 -15.12 14.30 -25.71
CA GLY A 136 -14.84 14.72 -27.08
C GLY A 136 -13.74 13.90 -27.77
N GLY A 137 -13.67 14.00 -29.10
CA GLY A 137 -12.78 13.18 -29.93
C GLY A 137 -11.28 13.41 -29.72
N ALA A 138 -10.89 14.46 -29.00
CA ALA A 138 -9.50 14.67 -28.61
C ALA A 138 -9.04 13.67 -27.52
N ILE A 139 -9.96 13.05 -26.76
CA ILE A 139 -9.62 11.98 -25.82
C ILE A 139 -9.37 10.70 -26.61
N THR A 140 -8.10 10.41 -26.87
CA THR A 140 -7.69 9.28 -27.70
C THR A 140 -7.46 8.01 -26.91
N GLN A 141 -7.03 8.13 -25.65
CA GLN A 141 -6.80 6.97 -24.78
C GLN A 141 -7.41 7.14 -23.39
N VAL A 142 -7.91 6.04 -22.85
CA VAL A 142 -8.45 5.97 -21.49
C VAL A 142 -8.01 4.66 -20.84
N SER A 143 -7.41 4.79 -19.66
CA SER A 143 -7.07 3.67 -18.80
C SER A 143 -7.78 3.82 -17.45
N ALA A 144 -8.48 2.78 -17.02
CA ALA A 144 -9.14 2.73 -15.72
C ALA A 144 -8.64 1.52 -14.93
N ARG A 145 -8.44 1.71 -13.63
CA ARG A 145 -7.99 0.65 -12.72
C ARG A 145 -8.86 0.62 -11.49
N TYR A 146 -9.33 -0.57 -11.18
CA TYR A 146 -9.96 -0.94 -9.93
C TYR A 146 -8.99 -1.83 -9.14
N GLY A 147 -8.93 -1.64 -7.83
CA GLY A 147 -8.18 -2.52 -6.94
C GLY A 147 -8.83 -2.60 -5.57
N ASP A 148 -8.90 -3.80 -5.02
CA ASP A 148 -9.26 -4.02 -3.63
C ASP A 148 -8.34 -5.05 -2.97
N GLY A 149 -8.34 -5.05 -1.64
CA GLY A 149 -7.77 -6.13 -0.89
C GLY A 149 -8.09 -6.07 0.58
N ARG A 150 -8.03 -7.25 1.19
CA ARG A 150 -8.09 -7.46 2.63
C ARG A 150 -6.77 -8.05 3.10
N ARG A 151 -6.10 -7.33 3.99
CA ARG A 151 -4.78 -7.65 4.53
C ARG A 151 -4.92 -7.85 6.02
N ARG A 152 -4.68 -9.07 6.48
CA ARG A 152 -4.55 -9.39 7.90
C ARG A 152 -3.08 -9.41 8.23
N ILE A 153 -2.69 -8.77 9.32
CA ILE A 153 -1.31 -8.75 9.80
C ILE A 153 -1.27 -9.19 11.26
N LEU A 154 -0.14 -9.78 11.65
CA LEU A 154 0.21 -10.07 13.03
C LEU A 154 1.63 -9.58 13.24
N VAL A 155 1.83 -8.79 14.30
CA VAL A 155 3.15 -8.30 14.72
C VAL A 155 3.39 -8.81 16.12
N ALA A 156 4.55 -9.43 16.33
CA ALA A 156 5.00 -9.83 17.65
C ALA A 156 6.50 -9.62 17.80
N ASP A 157 6.95 -9.23 18.98
CA ASP A 157 8.36 -8.89 19.21
C ASP A 157 8.91 -9.40 20.55
N SER A 158 10.23 -9.29 20.69
CA SER A 158 10.98 -9.72 21.87
C SER A 158 10.77 -8.87 23.11
N ASP A 159 10.13 -7.70 22.99
CA ASP A 159 9.75 -6.84 24.11
C ASP A 159 8.36 -7.19 24.67
N GLY A 160 7.72 -8.18 24.05
CA GLY A 160 6.50 -8.81 24.55
C GLY A 160 5.24 -8.37 23.81
N LEU A 161 5.36 -7.66 22.69
CA LEU A 161 4.21 -7.30 21.86
C LEU A 161 3.63 -8.55 21.19
N PHE A 162 2.30 -8.66 21.20
CA PHE A 162 1.55 -9.52 20.29
C PHE A 162 0.28 -8.80 19.89
N THR A 163 0.20 -8.35 18.64
CA THR A 163 -0.93 -7.58 18.13
C THR A 163 -1.24 -7.96 16.68
N SER A 164 -2.42 -7.57 16.21
CA SER A 164 -2.89 -7.87 14.87
C SER A 164 -3.79 -6.76 14.35
N ASP A 165 -3.88 -6.65 13.02
CA ASP A 165 -4.80 -5.74 12.36
C ASP A 165 -5.45 -6.42 11.14
N ASP A 166 -6.65 -5.94 10.76
CA ASP A 166 -7.44 -6.43 9.62
C ASP A 166 -7.87 -5.25 8.76
N GLN A 167 -7.12 -5.04 7.69
CA GLN A 167 -7.14 -3.85 6.85
C GLN A 167 -7.84 -4.15 5.53
N VAL A 168 -8.93 -3.46 5.24
CA VAL A 168 -9.56 -3.48 3.91
C VAL A 168 -9.25 -2.17 3.20
N ARG A 169 -8.82 -2.25 1.95
CA ARG A 169 -8.57 -1.08 1.11
C ARG A 169 -9.20 -1.28 -0.25
N THR A 170 -9.94 -0.27 -0.69
CA THR A 170 -10.50 -0.20 -2.05
C THR A 170 -9.98 1.05 -2.72
N LEU A 171 -9.66 0.95 -4.00
CA LEU A 171 -9.18 2.05 -4.82
C LEU A 171 -9.76 1.98 -6.24
N PHE A 172 -9.86 3.16 -6.83
CA PHE A 172 -10.18 3.36 -8.23
C PHE A 172 -9.32 4.50 -8.78
N SER A 173 -8.87 4.37 -10.01
CA SER A 173 -8.23 5.47 -10.72
C SER A 173 -8.56 5.44 -12.21
N VAL A 174 -8.64 6.61 -12.81
CA VAL A 174 -8.83 6.78 -14.25
C VAL A 174 -7.83 7.80 -14.77
N SER A 175 -7.22 7.50 -15.91
CA SER A 175 -6.26 8.33 -16.62
C SER A 175 -6.74 8.49 -18.06
N CYS A 176 -6.72 9.74 -18.55
CA CYS A 176 -7.11 10.08 -19.90
C CYS A 176 -5.94 10.75 -20.62
N VAL A 177 -5.79 10.44 -21.90
CA VAL A 177 -4.86 11.11 -22.81
C VAL A 177 -5.66 11.91 -23.81
N ALA A 178 -5.38 13.21 -23.89
CA ALA A 178 -5.87 14.09 -24.92
C ALA A 178 -4.77 14.33 -25.97
N THR A 179 -5.08 14.20 -27.25
CA THR A 179 -4.16 14.44 -28.37
C THR A 179 -4.65 15.59 -29.22
N GLY A 180 -3.73 16.46 -29.64
CA GLY A 180 -3.97 17.54 -30.59
C GLY A 180 -2.68 17.99 -31.25
N ASP A 181 -2.72 19.13 -31.93
CA ASP A 181 -1.60 19.63 -32.75
C ASP A 181 -0.31 19.88 -31.94
N THR A 182 -0.45 20.17 -30.65
CA THR A 182 0.66 20.43 -29.71
C THR A 182 1.21 19.16 -29.06
N GLY A 183 0.68 17.99 -29.41
CA GLY A 183 1.09 16.69 -28.89
C GLY A 183 0.06 16.07 -27.95
N MET A 184 0.54 15.30 -26.97
CA MET A 184 -0.30 14.55 -26.02
C MET A 184 -0.25 15.17 -24.63
N GLN A 185 -1.38 15.22 -23.95
CA GLN A 185 -1.50 15.68 -22.57
C GLN A 185 -2.35 14.72 -21.74
N THR A 186 -2.08 14.65 -20.45
CA THR A 186 -2.71 13.66 -19.55
C THR A 186 -3.47 14.29 -18.41
N GLY A 187 -4.57 13.65 -18.02
CA GLY A 187 -5.35 14.00 -16.85
C GLY A 187 -5.71 12.75 -16.07
N ARG A 188 -5.69 12.85 -14.74
CA ARG A 188 -5.88 11.70 -13.85
C ARG A 188 -6.71 12.08 -12.64
N GLU A 189 -7.56 11.15 -12.22
CA GLU A 189 -8.26 11.16 -10.95
C GLU A 189 -8.10 9.81 -10.25
N SER A 190 -8.09 9.82 -8.92
CA SER A 190 -8.02 8.59 -8.13
C SER A 190 -8.70 8.77 -6.79
N ALA A 191 -9.34 7.70 -6.32
CA ALA A 191 -9.92 7.61 -4.99
C ALA A 191 -9.44 6.31 -4.36
N GLY A 192 -9.02 6.36 -3.11
CA GLY A 192 -8.63 5.17 -2.36
C GLY A 192 -8.80 5.41 -0.87
N ARG A 193 -9.44 4.48 -0.18
CA ARG A 193 -9.72 4.57 1.26
C ARG A 193 -9.63 3.20 1.93
N THR A 194 -9.46 3.22 3.25
CA THR A 194 -9.53 2.01 4.09
C THR A 194 -11.00 1.66 4.38
N VAL A 195 -11.76 1.39 3.32
CA VAL A 195 -13.18 1.01 3.34
C VAL A 195 -13.41 -0.08 2.29
N GLY A 196 -14.55 -0.75 2.37
CA GLY A 196 -14.94 -1.74 1.37
C GLY A 196 -15.43 -1.13 0.06
N PHE A 197 -16.29 -1.87 -0.63
CA PHE A 197 -16.86 -1.45 -1.91
C PHE A 197 -17.80 -0.24 -1.77
N GLU A 198 -18.20 0.11 -0.55
CA GLU A 198 -18.90 1.36 -0.24
C GLU A 198 -18.09 2.63 -0.58
N LEU A 199 -16.84 2.51 -1.01
CA LEU A 199 -16.10 3.61 -1.64
C LEU A 199 -16.93 4.26 -2.76
N PHE A 200 -17.66 3.47 -3.53
CA PHE A 200 -18.45 3.95 -4.68
C PHE A 200 -19.81 4.55 -4.27
N ASP A 201 -20.15 4.57 -2.97
CA ASP A 201 -21.22 5.44 -2.45
C ASP A 201 -20.73 6.89 -2.30
N LEU A 202 -19.40 7.08 -2.17
CA LEU A 202 -18.75 8.37 -1.93
C LEU A 202 -18.15 8.98 -3.20
N TYR A 203 -17.81 8.14 -4.17
CA TYR A 203 -17.13 8.54 -5.40
C TYR A 203 -17.83 7.95 -6.62
N ASP A 204 -18.38 8.84 -7.44
CA ASP A 204 -18.89 8.51 -8.77
C ASP A 204 -17.71 8.40 -9.76
N VAL A 205 -17.54 7.21 -10.33
CA VAL A 205 -16.45 6.90 -11.28
C VAL A 205 -16.61 7.63 -12.61
N GLU A 206 -17.84 7.93 -13.04
CA GLU A 206 -18.09 8.71 -14.25
C GLU A 206 -17.67 10.16 -14.04
N GLU A 207 -17.99 10.73 -12.89
CA GLU A 207 -17.59 12.10 -12.56
C GLU A 207 -16.06 12.22 -12.38
N MET A 208 -15.42 11.20 -11.80
CA MET A 208 -13.96 11.12 -11.79
C MET A 208 -13.39 11.08 -13.21
N ALA A 209 -14.01 10.34 -14.13
CA ALA A 209 -13.57 10.24 -15.52
C ALA A 209 -13.78 11.54 -16.31
N ARG A 210 -14.89 12.25 -16.10
CA ARG A 210 -15.14 13.59 -16.66
C ARG A 210 -14.09 14.60 -16.18
N ARG A 211 -13.75 14.58 -14.89
CA ARG A 211 -12.68 15.44 -14.35
C ARG A 211 -11.30 15.09 -14.90
N ALA A 212 -10.98 13.80 -15.03
CA ALA A 212 -9.71 13.35 -15.61
C ALA A 212 -9.58 13.78 -17.09
N SER A 213 -10.61 13.56 -17.90
CA SER A 213 -10.63 14.01 -19.30
C SER A 213 -10.56 15.54 -19.42
N GLN A 214 -11.31 16.28 -18.62
CA GLN A 214 -11.26 17.75 -18.62
C GLN A 214 -9.87 18.29 -18.25
N ARG A 215 -9.16 17.66 -17.31
CA ARG A 215 -7.77 18.01 -16.99
C ARG A 215 -6.84 17.81 -18.19
N ALA A 216 -6.99 16.70 -18.92
CA ALA A 216 -6.19 16.42 -20.11
C ALA A 216 -6.45 17.47 -21.21
N LEU A 217 -7.72 17.78 -21.49
CA LEU A 217 -8.13 18.78 -22.47
C LEU A 217 -7.66 20.19 -22.10
N THR A 218 -7.78 20.56 -20.82
CA THR A 218 -7.32 21.86 -20.32
C THR A 218 -5.82 22.01 -20.58
N LYS A 219 -5.01 20.99 -20.25
CA LYS A 219 -3.57 20.98 -20.52
C LYS A 219 -3.24 21.03 -22.01
N LEU A 220 -4.03 20.37 -22.85
CA LEU A 220 -3.81 20.36 -24.31
C LEU A 220 -3.85 21.77 -24.90
N THR A 221 -4.72 22.63 -24.35
CA THR A 221 -4.86 24.03 -24.76
C THR A 221 -4.00 25.01 -23.96
N ALA A 222 -3.21 24.54 -22.98
CA ALA A 222 -2.46 25.40 -22.09
C ALA A 222 -1.22 25.98 -22.78
N ARG A 223 -0.96 27.27 -22.55
CA ARG A 223 0.31 27.91 -22.91
C ARG A 223 1.43 27.53 -21.92
N PRO A 224 2.71 27.69 -22.30
CA PRO A 224 3.82 27.56 -21.36
C PRO A 224 3.63 28.40 -20.10
N ALA A 225 4.01 27.85 -18.95
CA ALA A 225 4.02 28.58 -17.69
C ALA A 225 5.09 29.69 -17.70
N PRO A 226 4.87 30.81 -17.00
CA PRO A 226 5.91 31.83 -16.80
C PRO A 226 7.09 31.28 -15.99
N SER A 227 8.28 31.85 -16.18
CA SER A 227 9.51 31.47 -15.47
C SER A 227 9.93 32.54 -14.46
N GLY A 228 10.54 32.12 -13.35
CA GLY A 228 11.11 33.02 -12.32
C GLY A 228 10.39 32.90 -10.97
N GLU A 229 10.88 33.65 -9.99
CA GLU A 229 10.24 33.74 -8.67
C GLU A 229 8.90 34.48 -8.78
N MET A 230 7.86 33.87 -8.22
CA MET A 230 6.52 34.46 -8.20
C MET A 230 5.69 33.93 -7.03
N PRO A 231 4.68 34.68 -6.58
CA PRO A 231 3.70 34.15 -5.65
C PRO A 231 2.92 32.97 -6.26
N VAL A 232 2.79 31.87 -5.49
CA VAL A 232 2.03 30.68 -5.90
C VAL A 232 0.94 30.41 -4.87
N VAL A 233 -0.31 30.33 -5.35
CA VAL A 233 -1.45 29.89 -4.51
C VAL A 233 -1.62 28.39 -4.69
N VAL A 234 -1.43 27.65 -3.59
CA VAL A 234 -1.51 26.18 -3.58
C VAL A 234 -2.91 25.75 -3.11
N GLY A 235 -3.60 24.98 -3.95
CA GLY A 235 -4.92 24.44 -3.62
C GLY A 235 -4.87 23.35 -2.53
N PRO A 236 -5.98 23.12 -1.80
CA PRO A 236 -6.04 22.09 -0.76
C PRO A 236 -5.95 20.67 -1.34
N GLY A 237 -5.68 19.69 -0.48
CA GLY A 237 -5.55 18.29 -0.86
C GLY A 237 -4.17 17.99 -1.47
N GLY A 238 -4.09 17.89 -2.80
CA GLY A 238 -2.84 17.55 -3.50
C GLY A 238 -1.69 18.54 -3.25
N GLY A 239 -2.00 19.81 -2.96
CA GLY A 239 -1.01 20.81 -2.57
C GLY A 239 -0.25 20.49 -1.27
N GLY A 240 -0.79 19.59 -0.44
CA GLY A 240 -0.13 19.12 0.78
C GLY A 240 1.17 18.37 0.53
N VAL A 241 1.41 17.91 -0.71
CA VAL A 241 2.70 17.32 -1.12
C VAL A 241 3.86 18.28 -0.82
N LEU A 242 3.66 19.60 -0.95
CA LEU A 242 4.69 20.58 -0.61
C LEU A 242 5.22 20.39 0.81
N PHE A 243 4.35 20.15 1.79
CA PHE A 243 4.75 19.92 3.18
C PHE A 243 5.40 18.55 3.37
N HIS A 244 4.93 17.53 2.64
CA HIS A 244 5.52 16.19 2.67
C HIS A 244 6.99 16.23 2.20
N GLU A 245 7.26 16.91 1.09
CA GLU A 245 8.62 17.03 0.54
C GLU A 245 9.50 18.01 1.34
N ALA A 246 8.97 19.21 1.63
CA ALA A 246 9.78 20.28 2.22
C ALA A 246 10.12 20.03 3.70
N CYS A 247 9.28 19.27 4.41
CA CYS A 247 9.45 19.04 5.85
C CYS A 247 9.24 17.57 6.24
N GLY A 248 8.33 16.84 5.61
CA GLY A 248 7.99 15.48 5.99
C GLY A 248 9.21 14.55 6.00
N HIS A 249 9.87 14.40 4.86
CA HIS A 249 11.06 13.56 4.76
C HIS A 249 12.22 14.07 5.63
N GLY A 250 12.52 15.38 5.64
CA GLY A 250 13.60 15.93 6.47
C GLY A 250 13.39 15.76 7.99
N LEU A 251 12.17 15.44 8.43
CA LEU A 251 11.84 15.16 9.82
C LEU A 251 11.78 13.65 10.13
N GLU A 252 12.08 12.78 9.17
CA GLU A 252 12.19 11.34 9.41
C GLU A 252 13.40 11.05 10.31
N ALA A 253 13.13 10.38 11.43
CA ALA A 253 14.09 10.22 12.51
C ALA A 253 15.37 9.47 12.10
N ASP A 254 15.30 8.60 11.08
CA ASP A 254 16.44 7.87 10.58
C ASP A 254 17.39 8.76 9.76
N LEU A 255 16.88 9.76 9.04
CA LEU A 255 17.71 10.78 8.38
C LEU A 255 18.35 11.71 9.40
N VAL A 256 17.58 12.16 10.40
CA VAL A 256 18.07 13.00 11.49
C VAL A 256 19.17 12.28 12.29
N ALA A 257 18.96 11.02 12.66
CA ALA A 257 19.93 10.24 13.42
C ALA A 257 21.24 10.00 12.66
N LYS A 258 21.18 9.95 11.32
CA LYS A 258 22.35 9.80 10.44
C LYS A 258 22.99 11.14 10.05
N SER A 259 22.45 12.28 10.51
CA SER A 259 22.84 13.61 10.06
C SER A 259 22.81 13.76 8.53
N ALA A 260 21.79 13.17 7.90
CA ALA A 260 21.60 13.14 6.46
C ALA A 260 20.45 14.04 5.97
N SER A 261 19.94 14.90 6.85
CA SER A 261 18.92 15.93 6.58
C SER A 261 19.42 17.31 6.98
#